data_AF-A0ABD5MEX1-F1
#
_entry.id   AF-A0ABD5MEX1-F1
#
_cell.length_a   1.000
_cell.length_b   1.000
_cell.length_c   1.000
_cell.angle_alpha   90.00
_cell.angle_beta   90.00
_cell.angle_gamma   90.00
#
_symmetry.space_group_name_H-M   'P 1'
#
loop_
_entity.id
_entity.type
_entity.pdbx_description
1 polymer ?
#
loop_
_entity_poly.entity_id
_entity_poly.type
_entity_poly.pdbx_seq_one_letter_code
_entity_poly.pdbx_strand_id
1 'polypeptide(L)'
;MVLLDERILELLEEDEGGFMRPSEIADDSRIPYSRAYVGQRCQKLAENGLLQEVSTAVYRITEEGRAYLKGEYNASESSDVSVETSGESPEQGSDQAR
;
A
#
# COMPACT_ATOMS: atom_id res chain seq x y z
N MET A 1 0.56 9.64 7.46
CA MET A 1 1.28 8.74 6.54
C MET A 1 1.21 9.32 5.14
N VAL A 2 2.04 8.86 4.20
CA VAL A 2 2.03 9.25 2.78
C VAL A 2 2.03 7.98 1.91
N LEU A 3 1.61 8.08 0.64
CA LEU A 3 1.57 6.92 -0.28
C LEU A 3 2.89 6.15 -0.36
N LEU A 4 4.03 6.84 -0.27
CA LEU A 4 5.34 6.18 -0.26
C LEU A 4 5.52 5.24 0.93
N ASP A 5 4.93 5.54 2.08
CA ASP A 5 5.04 4.68 3.26
C ASP A 5 4.41 3.31 3.04
N GLU A 6 3.24 3.28 2.40
CA GLU A 6 2.53 2.05 2.07
C GLU A 6 3.34 1.22 1.08
N ARG A 7 3.91 1.87 0.05
CA ARG A 7 4.79 1.19 -0.91
C ARG A 7 6.05 0.61 -0.26
N ILE A 8 6.64 1.32 0.71
CA ILE A 8 7.78 0.79 1.48
C ILE A 8 7.38 -0.49 2.24
N LEU A 9 6.22 -0.47 2.90
CA LEU A 9 5.72 -1.62 3.65
C LEU A 9 5.42 -2.80 2.72
N GLU A 10 4.74 -2.57 1.59
CA GLU A 10 4.44 -3.59 0.58
C GLU A 10 5.73 -4.25 0.06
N LEU A 11 6.74 -3.46 -0.29
CA LEU A 11 8.02 -3.96 -0.79
C LEU A 11 8.73 -4.87 0.22
N LEU A 12 8.72 -4.47 1.49
CA LEU A 12 9.30 -5.27 2.58
C LEU A 12 8.51 -6.53 2.89
N GLU A 13 7.22 -6.55 2.61
CA GLU A 13 6.36 -7.74 2.74
C GLU A 13 6.55 -8.72 1.57
N GLU A 14 6.71 -8.18 0.35
CA GLU A 14 6.94 -8.95 -0.89
C GLU A 14 8.36 -9.54 -0.97
N ASP A 15 9.34 -8.91 -0.32
CA ASP A 15 10.73 -9.38 -0.31
C ASP A 15 10.87 -10.74 0.41
N GLU A 16 11.45 -11.74 -0.28
CA GLU A 16 11.65 -13.09 0.29
C GLU A 16 12.58 -13.08 1.52
N GLY A 17 13.51 -12.12 1.59
CA GLY A 17 14.38 -11.94 2.73
C GLY A 17 13.68 -11.25 3.91
N GLY A 18 12.66 -10.44 3.65
CA GLY A 18 12.03 -9.54 4.61
C GLY A 18 12.95 -8.42 5.09
N PHE A 19 14.04 -8.13 4.37
CA PHE A 19 15.04 -7.12 4.74
C PHE A 19 15.45 -6.29 3.53
N MET A 20 15.26 -4.97 3.60
CA MET A 20 15.67 -4.08 2.52
C MET A 20 16.34 -2.82 3.05
N ARG A 21 17.26 -2.28 2.25
CA ARG A 21 17.86 -0.95 2.42
C ARG A 21 17.01 0.11 1.70
N PRO A 22 17.02 1.37 2.16
CA PRO A 22 16.40 2.48 1.44
C PRO A 22 16.86 2.62 -0.01
N SER A 23 18.11 2.22 -0.31
CA SER A 23 18.62 2.23 -1.68
C SER A 23 17.94 1.19 -2.56
N GLU A 24 17.70 -0.01 -2.04
CA GLU A 24 17.05 -1.11 -2.78
C GLU A 24 15.57 -0.76 -3.01
N ILE A 25 14.92 -0.21 -1.99
CA ILE A 25 13.53 0.26 -2.09
C ILE A 25 13.39 1.38 -3.14
N ALA A 26 14.29 2.37 -3.13
CA ALA A 26 14.24 3.48 -4.08
C ALA A 26 14.58 3.08 -5.52
N ASP A 27 15.22 1.92 -5.73
CA ASP A 27 15.54 1.40 -7.05
C ASP A 27 14.34 0.63 -7.67
N ASP A 28 13.27 0.36 -6.92
CA ASP A 28 12.03 -0.21 -7.45
C ASP A 28 11.28 0.80 -8.34
N SER A 29 10.85 0.34 -9.52
CA SER A 29 10.15 1.16 -10.52
C SER A 29 8.86 1.84 -10.03
N ARG A 30 8.25 1.32 -8.96
CA ARG A 30 7.05 1.88 -8.32
C ARG A 30 7.36 3.06 -7.39
N ILE A 31 8.65 3.36 -7.15
CA ILE A 31 9.09 4.40 -6.21
C ILE A 31 9.69 5.60 -6.96
N PRO A 32 8.89 6.66 -7.23
CA PRO A 32 9.38 7.86 -7.93
C PRO A 32 10.10 8.84 -6.99
N TYR A 33 10.87 8.34 -6.01
CA TYR A 33 11.48 9.16 -4.96
C TYR A 33 12.97 8.85 -4.78
N SER A 34 13.72 9.86 -4.29
CA SER A 34 15.14 9.70 -4.06
C SER A 34 15.44 8.76 -2.88
N ARG A 35 16.59 8.08 -2.94
CA ARG A 35 17.13 7.24 -1.85
C ARG A 35 17.15 7.96 -0.50
N ALA A 36 17.48 9.26 -0.50
CA ALA A 36 17.52 10.08 0.70
C ALA A 36 16.12 10.26 1.32
N TYR A 37 15.10 10.54 0.49
CA TYR A 37 13.73 10.69 0.95
C TYR A 37 13.15 9.35 1.43
N VAL A 38 13.40 8.26 0.70
CA VAL A 38 13.03 6.89 1.13
C VAL A 38 13.65 6.56 2.49
N GLY A 39 14.93 6.88 2.71
CA GLY A 39 15.59 6.69 4.00
C GLY A 39 14.90 7.44 5.14
N GLN A 40 14.53 8.71 4.92
CA GLN A 40 13.76 9.49 5.91
C GLN A 40 12.41 8.85 6.22
N ARG A 41 11.75 8.26 5.22
CA ARG A 41 10.48 7.54 5.42
C ARG A 41 10.67 6.24 6.20
N CYS A 42 11.68 5.43 5.86
CA CYS A 42 12.00 4.20 6.60
C CYS A 42 12.28 4.50 8.09
N GLN A 43 13.05 5.56 8.37
CA GLN A 43 13.30 5.99 9.75
C GLN A 43 12.00 6.38 10.47
N LYS A 44 11.14 7.19 9.83
CA LYS A 44 9.85 7.57 10.40
C LYS A 44 8.94 6.37 10.63
N LEU A 45 8.92 5.40 9.73
CA LEU A 45 8.15 4.17 9.91
C LEU A 45 8.68 3.33 11.08
N ALA A 46 10.00 3.28 11.26
CA ALA A 46 10.62 2.60 12.39
C ALA A 46 10.29 3.29 13.74
N GLU A 47 10.28 4.63 13.76
CA GLU A 47 9.85 5.40 14.93
C GLU A 47 8.39 5.13 15.32
N ASN A 48 7.54 4.79 14.35
CA ASN A 48 6.13 4.43 14.57
C ASN A 48 5.93 2.92 14.82
N GLY A 49 7.00 2.13 14.88
CA GLY A 49 6.92 0.68 15.13
C GLY A 49 6.39 -0.15 13.97
N LEU A 50 6.21 0.43 12.78
CA LEU A 50 5.77 -0.30 11.58
C LEU A 50 6.93 -1.01 10.87
N LEU A 51 8.14 -0.49 11.05
CA LEU A 51 9.39 -1.12 10.64
C LEU A 51 10.29 -1.32 11.86
N GLN A 52 11.27 -2.19 11.70
CA GLN A 52 12.37 -2.36 12.64
C GLN A 52 13.69 -2.26 11.90
N GLU A 53 14.58 -1.37 12.37
CA GLU A 53 15.97 -1.34 11.91
C GLU A 53 16.74 -2.51 12.55
N VAL A 54 17.29 -3.39 11.71
CA VAL A 54 18.01 -4.59 12.15
C VAL A 54 19.53 -4.45 12.03
N SER A 55 19.98 -3.53 11.17
CA SER A 55 21.36 -3.05 11.08
C SER A 55 21.35 -1.68 10.39
N THR A 56 22.51 -1.03 10.28
CA THR A 56 22.64 0.31 9.70
C THR A 56 21.89 0.46 8.37
N ALA A 57 20.76 1.16 8.41
CA ALA A 57 19.85 1.40 7.29
C ALA A 57 19.36 0.11 6.60
N VAL A 58 19.16 -0.97 7.34
CA VAL A 58 18.47 -2.19 6.89
C VAL A 58 17.24 -2.38 7.75
N TYR A 59 16.09 -2.42 7.10
CA TYR A 59 14.79 -2.47 7.75
C TYR A 59 14.08 -3.79 7.46
N ARG A 60 13.26 -4.23 8.41
CA ARG A 60 12.25 -5.28 8.23
C ARG A 60 10.87 -4.77 8.63
N ILE A 61 9.82 -5.30 8.03
CA ILE A 61 8.44 -5.03 8.46
C ILE A 61 8.13 -5.75 9.78
N THR A 62 7.44 -5.06 10.70
CA THR A 62 7.00 -5.61 12.00
C THR A 62 5.64 -6.30 11.87
N GLU A 63 5.17 -6.95 12.94
CA GLU A 63 3.81 -7.51 12.96
C GLU A 63 2.76 -6.40 12.85
N GLU A 64 2.99 -5.26 13.49
CA GLU A 64 2.15 -4.06 13.39
C GLU A 64 2.12 -3.48 11.98
N GLY A 65 3.27 -3.43 11.30
CA GLY A 65 3.36 -3.05 9.89
C GLY A 65 2.56 -3.97 8.97
N ARG A 66 2.63 -5.29 9.21
CA ARG A 66 1.83 -6.27 8.47
C ARG A 66 0.34 -6.14 8.75
N ALA A 67 -0.05 -5.89 9.99
CA ALA A 67 -1.44 -5.64 10.37
C ALA A 67 -1.99 -4.37 9.70
N TYR A 68 -1.17 -3.31 9.64
CA TYR A 68 -1.50 -2.08 8.92
C TYR A 68 -1.78 -2.34 7.43
N LEU A 69 -0.90 -3.09 6.74
CA LEU A 69 -1.08 -3.45 5.32
C LEU A 69 -2.33 -4.30 5.06
N LYS A 70 -2.70 -5.20 5.99
CA LYS A 70 -3.85 -6.09 5.83
C LYS A 70 -5.21 -5.38 5.93
N GLY A 71 -5.23 -4.06 6.15
CA GLY A 71 -6.46 -3.29 6.14
C GLY A 71 -7.29 -3.45 7.41
N GLU A 72 -6.70 -3.84 8.54
CA GLU A 72 -7.30 -3.54 9.85
C GLU A 72 -7.33 -2.01 10.12
N TYR A 73 -6.65 -1.22 9.29
CA TYR A 73 -6.71 0.24 9.26
C TYR A 73 -7.63 0.73 8.11
N ASN A 74 -8.94 0.57 8.28
CA ASN A 74 -9.92 1.25 7.42
C ASN A 74 -9.93 2.75 7.77
N ALA A 75 -9.38 3.59 6.89
CA ALA A 75 -9.75 5.00 6.73
C ALA A 75 -9.19 5.47 5.39
N SER A 76 -9.98 5.46 4.31
CA SER A 76 -10.74 6.64 3.84
C SER A 76 -9.86 7.89 3.68
N GLU A 77 -9.73 8.36 2.43
CA GLU A 77 -9.24 9.65 1.90
C GLU A 77 -8.21 9.37 0.78
N SER A 78 -8.39 9.67 -0.51
CA SER A 78 -9.40 10.40 -1.27
C SER A 78 -9.09 10.14 -2.75
N SER A 79 -10.08 9.65 -3.51
CA SER A 79 -10.34 10.15 -4.87
C SER A 79 -11.73 9.68 -5.23
N ASP A 80 -12.67 10.62 -5.28
CA ASP A 80 -13.96 10.50 -5.93
C ASP A 80 -13.89 9.67 -7.21
N VAL A 81 -14.21 8.38 -7.11
CA VAL A 81 -14.83 7.70 -8.24
C VAL A 81 -16.32 7.75 -7.96
N SER A 82 -16.97 8.72 -8.62
CA SER A 82 -18.41 8.66 -8.82
C SER A 82 -18.68 7.31 -9.46
N VAL A 83 -19.35 6.42 -8.72
CA VAL A 83 -20.03 5.28 -9.33
C VAL A 83 -21.10 5.91 -10.21
N GLU A 84 -20.82 6.02 -11.50
CA GLU A 84 -21.84 6.19 -12.51
C GLU A 84 -22.65 4.90 -12.52
N THR A 85 -23.68 4.91 -11.68
CA THR A 85 -24.85 4.06 -11.81
C THR A 85 -25.48 4.42 -13.16
N SER A 86 -25.09 3.69 -14.21
CA SER A 86 -25.93 3.57 -15.40
C SER A 86 -26.95 2.48 -15.11
N GLY A 87 -27.98 2.87 -14.35
CA GLY A 87 -29.26 2.19 -14.37
C GLY A 87 -29.91 2.46 -15.72
N GLU A 88 -29.94 1.45 -16.57
CA GLU A 88 -31.01 1.29 -17.56
C GLU A 88 -31.85 0.09 -17.12
N SER A 89 -33.00 0.41 -16.53
CA SER A 89 -34.22 -0.39 -16.52
C SER A 89 -35.24 0.38 -17.40
N PRO A 90 -36.37 -0.17 -17.88
CA PRO A 90 -36.85 -1.56 -17.93
C PRO A 90 -37.40 -1.95 -19.34
N GLU A 91 -38.16 -3.06 -19.41
CA GLU A 91 -39.39 -3.30 -20.23
C GLU A 91 -39.24 -3.58 -21.75
N GLN A 92 -39.88 -4.54 -22.43
CA GLN A 92 -41.04 -5.44 -22.24
C GLN A 92 -40.77 -6.74 -23.05
N GLY A 93 -41.13 -7.95 -22.61
CA GLY A 93 -42.49 -8.43 -22.43
C GLY A 93 -43.02 -9.06 -23.74
N SER A 94 -43.03 -10.38 -23.83
CA SER A 94 -44.13 -11.16 -24.45
C SER A 94 -43.91 -12.66 -24.25
N ASP A 95 -44.59 -13.15 -23.23
CA ASP A 95 -45.21 -14.46 -23.19
C ASP A 95 -45.94 -14.76 -24.51
N GLN A 96 -45.68 -15.93 -25.11
CA GLN A 96 -46.77 -16.65 -25.75
C GLN A 96 -46.53 -18.16 -25.78
N ALA A 97 -47.44 -18.84 -25.09
CA ALA A 97 -47.72 -20.26 -25.07
C ALA A 97 -47.70 -20.95 -26.45
N ARG A 98 -47.21 -22.21 -26.50
CA ARG A 98 -48.05 -23.44 -26.52
C ARG A 98 -47.19 -24.69 -26.67
#